data_AF-A0A1W9ZYX2-F1
#
_entry.id   AF-A0A1W9ZYX2-F1
#
_cell.length_a   1.000
_cell.length_b   1.000
_cell.length_c   1.000
_cell.angle_alpha   90.00
_cell.angle_beta   90.00
_cell.angle_gamma   90.00
#
_symmetry.space_group_name_H-M   'P 1'
#
loop_
_entity.id
_entity.type
_entity.pdbx_description
1 polymer ?
#
loop_
_entity_poly.entity_id
_entity_poly.type
_entity_poly.pdbx_seq_one_letter_code
_entity_poly.pdbx_strand_id
1 'polypeptide(L)'
;MSFVRTYPEHLAAAASNLQSLGAALNVGNAAAAGPITGVVPAAIDEVSVLTAARFATHGQRFQELSAQASRIQATLAATLATSANSYAETEAANAASAG
;
A
#
# COMPACT_ATOMS: atom_id res chain seq x y z
N MET A 1 -11.20 -28.44 22.73
CA MET A 1 -11.14 -26.99 23.00
C MET A 1 -10.02 -26.41 22.17
N SER A 2 -10.26 -25.32 21.43
CA SER A 2 -9.22 -24.60 20.67
C SER A 2 -8.84 -23.34 21.44
N PHE A 3 -7.54 -23.06 21.56
CA PHE A 3 -7.03 -21.85 22.20
C PHE A 3 -6.52 -20.90 21.12
N VAL A 4 -6.78 -19.61 21.30
CA VAL A 4 -6.22 -18.55 20.44
C VAL A 4 -4.99 -18.00 21.13
N ARG A 5 -3.87 -17.91 20.40
CA ARG A 5 -2.64 -17.25 20.85
C ARG A 5 -2.34 -16.08 19.94
N THR A 6 -2.11 -14.93 20.55
CA THR A 6 -1.78 -13.67 19.88
C THR A 6 -0.31 -13.34 20.09
N TYR A 7 0.23 -12.53 19.18
CA TYR A 7 1.56 -11.94 19.28
C TYR A 7 1.47 -10.48 18.83
N PRO A 8 1.01 -9.58 19.73
CA PRO A 8 0.76 -8.18 19.41
C PRO A 8 1.97 -7.46 18.78
N GLU A 9 3.18 -7.77 19.26
CA GLU A 9 4.44 -7.23 18.78
C GLU A 9 4.72 -7.55 17.32
N HIS A 10 4.36 -8.74 16.85
CA HIS A 10 4.51 -9.14 15.45
C HIS A 10 3.50 -8.41 14.54
N LEU A 11 2.28 -8.18 15.03
CA LEU A 11 1.28 -7.39 14.30
C LEU A 11 1.69 -5.92 14.19
N ALA A 12 2.23 -5.34 15.25
CA ALA A 12 2.75 -3.98 15.25
C ALA A 12 3.95 -3.82 14.28
N ALA A 13 4.88 -4.78 14.28
CA ALA A 13 6.00 -4.80 13.34
C ALA A 13 5.53 -4.92 11.89
N ALA A 14 4.55 -5.79 11.62
CA ALA A 14 3.96 -5.92 10.29
C ALA A 14 3.28 -4.63 9.81
N ALA A 15 2.55 -3.94 10.70
CA ALA A 15 1.93 -2.65 10.40
C ALA A 15 2.98 -1.59 10.02
N SER A 16 4.06 -1.47 10.79
CA SER A 16 5.16 -0.54 10.52
C SER A 16 5.88 -0.83 9.20
N ASN A 17 6.13 -2.11 8.91
CA ASN A 17 6.72 -2.53 7.64
C ASN A 17 5.82 -2.19 6.45
N LEU A 18 4.52 -2.42 6.57
CA LEU A 18 3.56 -2.06 5.52
C LEU A 18 3.47 -0.55 5.28
N GLN A 19 3.54 0.27 6.33
CA GLN A 19 3.61 1.73 6.22
C GLN A 19 4.87 2.16 5.46
N SER A 20 6.02 1.59 5.80
CA SER A 20 7.30 1.90 5.16
C SER A 20 7.30 1.51 3.68
N LEU A 21 6.79 0.32 3.35
CA LEU A 21 6.61 -0.13 1.98
C LEU A 21 5.64 0.77 1.21
N GLY A 22 4.51 1.14 1.82
CA GLY A 22 3.53 2.02 1.19
C GLY A 22 4.08 3.40 0.87
N ALA A 23 4.90 3.96 1.77
CA ALA A 23 5.60 5.22 1.52
C ALA A 23 6.57 5.11 0.33
N ALA A 24 7.40 4.06 0.29
CA ALA A 24 8.34 3.84 -0.82
C ALA A 24 7.61 3.65 -2.16
N LEU A 25 6.51 2.88 -2.18
CA LEU A 25 5.69 2.69 -3.38
C LEU A 25 5.04 4.00 -3.85
N ASN A 26 4.55 4.83 -2.92
CA ASN A 26 3.95 6.11 -3.27
C ASN A 26 4.98 7.07 -3.90
N VAL A 27 6.20 7.11 -3.37
CA VAL A 27 7.30 7.89 -3.97
C VAL A 27 7.62 7.38 -5.37
N GLY A 28 7.74 6.07 -5.56
CA GLY A 28 7.99 5.46 -6.87
C GLY A 28 6.89 5.77 -7.89
N ASN A 29 5.63 5.62 -7.49
CA ASN A 29 4.47 5.91 -8.35
C ASN A 29 4.40 7.38 -8.75
N ALA A 30 4.67 8.30 -7.81
CA ALA A 30 4.73 9.73 -8.07
C ALA A 30 5.87 10.10 -9.04
N ALA A 31 7.06 9.52 -8.86
CA ALA A 31 8.19 9.72 -9.76
C ALA A 31 7.90 9.18 -11.18
N ALA A 32 7.17 8.08 -11.28
CA ALA A 32 6.79 7.49 -12.55
C ALA A 32 5.65 8.23 -13.28
N ALA A 33 4.82 9.03 -12.57
CA ALA A 33 3.61 9.63 -13.11
C ALA A 33 3.86 10.48 -14.37
N GLY A 34 4.85 11.37 -14.33
CA GLY A 34 5.25 12.19 -15.48
C GLY A 34 5.67 11.35 -16.69
N PRO A 35 6.75 10.55 -16.59
CA PRO A 35 7.31 9.83 -17.74
C PRO A 35 6.35 8.82 -18.38
N ILE A 36 5.48 8.16 -17.61
CA ILE A 36 4.55 7.15 -18.17
C ILE A 36 3.27 7.74 -18.75
N THR A 37 2.91 8.98 -18.40
CA THR A 37 1.73 9.67 -18.94
C THR A 37 2.09 10.67 -20.04
N GLY A 38 3.34 11.14 -20.07
CA GLY A 38 3.88 12.06 -21.07
C GLY A 38 4.68 11.37 -22.17
N VAL A 39 4.22 10.22 -22.67
CA VAL A 39 4.93 9.46 -23.71
C VAL A 39 4.92 10.23 -25.03
N VAL A 40 6.11 10.49 -25.58
CA VAL A 40 6.28 11.22 -26.84
C VAL A 40 6.24 10.24 -28.03
N PRO A 41 5.58 10.56 -29.15
CA PRO A 41 5.62 9.76 -30.37
C PRO A 41 7.05 9.54 -30.88
N ALA A 42 7.34 8.33 -31.37
CA ALA A 42 8.64 8.00 -31.96
C ALA A 42 8.90 8.75 -33.28
N ALA A 43 7.84 9.03 -34.03
CA ALA A 43 7.83 9.83 -35.25
C ALA A 43 6.47 10.53 -35.43
N ILE A 44 6.35 11.37 -36.47
CA ILE A 44 5.14 12.18 -36.75
C ILE A 44 4.02 11.38 -37.44
N ASP A 45 4.25 10.12 -37.80
CA ASP A 45 3.24 9.29 -38.43
C ASP A 45 2.12 8.90 -37.45
N GLU A 46 0.94 8.62 -38.01
CA GLU A 46 -0.25 8.30 -37.23
C GLU A 46 -0.06 7.09 -36.30
N VAL A 47 0.72 6.08 -36.71
CA VAL A 47 0.95 4.87 -35.91
C VAL A 47 1.79 5.21 -34.68
N SER A 48 2.84 6.01 -34.84
CA SER A 48 3.67 6.50 -33.73
C SER A 48 2.86 7.37 -32.76
N VAL A 49 2.04 8.29 -33.27
CA VAL A 49 1.17 9.15 -32.45
C VAL A 49 0.15 8.33 -31.66
N LEU A 50 -0.54 7.40 -32.32
CA LEU A 50 -1.53 6.55 -31.67
C LEU A 50 -0.89 5.62 -30.63
N THR A 51 0.30 5.10 -30.92
CA THR A 51 1.03 4.21 -30.00
C THR A 51 1.43 4.96 -28.72
N ALA A 52 1.98 6.17 -28.85
CA ALA A 52 2.30 7.02 -27.71
C ALA A 52 1.05 7.35 -26.87
N ALA A 53 -0.07 7.70 -27.52
CA ALA A 53 -1.33 7.98 -26.83
C ALA A 53 -1.88 6.76 -26.07
N ARG A 54 -1.73 5.55 -26.62
CA ARG A 54 -2.11 4.30 -25.94
C ARG A 54 -1.27 4.05 -24.69
N PHE A 55 0.04 4.24 -24.76
CA PHE A 55 0.91 4.10 -23.59
C PHE A 55 0.61 5.16 -22.52
N ALA A 56 0.40 6.42 -22.93
CA ALA A 56 0.00 7.48 -22.01
C ALA A 56 -1.32 7.14 -21.27
N THR A 57 -2.31 6.64 -22.01
CA THR A 57 -3.59 6.18 -21.44
C THR A 57 -3.40 5.03 -20.46
N HIS A 58 -2.51 4.08 -20.79
CA HIS A 58 -2.16 2.99 -19.89
C HIS A 58 -1.49 3.49 -18.60
N GLY A 59 -0.57 4.46 -18.74
CA GLY A 59 0.07 5.13 -17.61
C GLY A 59 -0.93 5.84 -16.70
N GLN A 60 -1.93 6.51 -17.26
CA GLN A 60 -3.01 7.15 -16.47
C GLN A 60 -3.81 6.12 -15.67
N ARG A 61 -4.23 5.01 -16.30
CA ARG A 61 -4.94 3.92 -15.61
C ARG A 61 -4.09 3.29 -14.50
N PHE A 62 -2.79 3.12 -14.74
CA PHE A 62 -1.86 2.63 -13.73
C PHE A 62 -1.79 3.57 -12.53
N GLN A 63 -1.78 4.89 -12.75
CA GLN A 63 -1.78 5.88 -11.65
C GLN A 63 -3.07 5.85 -10.83
N GLU A 64 -4.23 5.74 -11.50
CA GLU A 64 -5.52 5.60 -10.83
C GLU A 64 -5.58 4.34 -9.95
N LEU A 65 -5.14 3.20 -10.50
CA LEU A 65 -5.08 1.92 -9.77
C LEU A 65 -4.10 1.99 -8.60
N SER A 66 -2.92 2.61 -8.81
CA SER A 66 -1.91 2.79 -7.78
C SER A 66 -2.42 3.64 -6.61
N ALA A 67 -3.21 4.68 -6.89
CA ALA A 67 -3.86 5.48 -5.86
C ALA A 67 -4.95 4.71 -5.09
N GLN A 68 -5.63 3.74 -5.72
CA GLN A 68 -6.55 2.85 -5.01
C GLN A 68 -5.78 1.85 -4.14
N ALA A 69 -4.71 1.26 -4.67
CA ALA A 69 -3.88 0.30 -3.94
C ALA A 69 -3.23 0.94 -2.69
N SER A 70 -2.75 2.19 -2.79
CA SER A 70 -2.15 2.89 -1.65
C SER A 70 -3.16 3.11 -0.50
N ARG A 71 -4.42 3.41 -0.82
CA ARG A 71 -5.50 3.52 0.17
C ARG A 71 -5.76 2.18 0.87
N ILE A 72 -5.83 1.09 0.11
CA ILE A 72 -6.05 -0.26 0.67
C ILE A 72 -4.89 -0.64 1.60
N GLN A 73 -3.64 -0.42 1.17
CA GLN A 73 -2.46 -0.72 1.97
C GLN A 73 -2.42 0.11 3.26
N ALA A 74 -2.77 1.40 3.19
CA ALA A 74 -2.83 2.27 4.37
C ALA A 74 -3.88 1.79 5.37
N THR A 75 -5.08 1.44 4.89
CA THR A 75 -6.15 0.88 5.74
C THR A 75 -5.76 -0.46 6.37
N LEU A 76 -5.07 -1.33 5.63
CA LEU A 76 -4.56 -2.59 6.16
C LEU A 76 -3.55 -2.36 7.28
N ALA A 77 -2.59 -1.46 7.07
CA ALA A 77 -1.59 -1.15 8.09
C ALA A 77 -2.23 -0.53 9.35
N ALA A 78 -3.21 0.37 9.19
CA ALA A 78 -3.96 0.94 10.30
C ALA A 78 -4.76 -0.14 11.07
N THR A 79 -5.42 -1.05 10.35
CA THR A 79 -6.15 -2.17 10.97
C THR A 79 -5.22 -3.04 11.80
N LEU A 80 -4.05 -3.41 11.26
CA LEU A 80 -3.07 -4.23 11.98
C LEU A 80 -2.55 -3.54 13.23
N ALA A 81 -2.25 -2.23 13.16
CA ALA A 81 -1.83 -1.45 14.32
C ALA A 81 -2.91 -1.41 15.42
N THR A 82 -4.16 -1.17 15.03
CA THR A 82 -5.30 -1.17 15.97
C THR A 82 -5.48 -2.55 16.62
N SER A 83 -5.47 -3.62 15.82
CA SER A 83 -5.60 -4.98 16.36
C SER A 83 -4.44 -5.34 17.29
N ALA A 84 -3.20 -4.95 16.96
CA ALA A 84 -2.06 -5.14 17.84
C ALA A 84 -2.29 -4.47 19.20
N ASN A 85 -2.75 -3.22 19.21
CA ASN A 85 -3.04 -2.51 20.47
C ASN A 85 -4.14 -3.21 21.27
N SER A 86 -5.25 -3.61 20.64
CA SER A 86 -6.35 -4.29 21.33
C SER A 86 -5.92 -5.63 21.96
N TYR A 87 -5.09 -6.41 21.27
CA TYR A 87 -4.56 -7.66 21.84
C TYR A 87 -3.57 -7.39 22.98
N ALA A 88 -2.69 -6.40 22.84
CA ALA A 88 -1.76 -6.03 23.91
C ALA A 88 -2.48 -5.57 25.19
N GLU A 89 -3.52 -4.74 25.05
CA GLU A 89 -4.36 -4.30 26.18
C GLU A 89 -5.05 -5.50 26.86
N THR A 90 -5.56 -6.45 26.07
CA THR A 90 -6.20 -7.66 26.59
C THR A 90 -5.20 -8.55 27.34
N GLU A 91 -4.01 -8.75 26.79
CA GLU A 91 -2.95 -9.52 27.46
C GLU A 91 -2.50 -8.85 28.78
N ALA A 92 -2.37 -7.53 28.81
CA ALA A 92 -2.05 -6.78 30.02
C ALA A 92 -3.13 -6.91 31.10
N ALA A 93 -4.42 -6.79 30.73
CA ALA A 93 -5.53 -6.95 31.66
C ALA A 93 -5.62 -8.37 32.25
N ASN A 94 -5.38 -9.39 31.42
CA ASN A 94 -5.32 -10.78 31.86
C ASN A 94 -4.15 -11.03 32.82
N ALA A 95 -2.96 -10.49 32.52
CA ALA A 95 -1.80 -10.58 33.39
C ALA A 95 -2.03 -9.91 34.75
N ALA A 96 -2.69 -8.74 34.78
CA ALA A 96 -3.04 -8.03 36.00
C ALA A 96 -4.09 -8.76 36.86
N SER A 97 -4.98 -9.54 36.23
CA SER A 97 -6.02 -10.33 36.94
C SER A 97 -5.51 -11.68 37.47
N ALA A 98 -4.37 -12.14 36.97
CA ALA A 98 -3.74 -13.40 37.36
C ALA A 98 -2.73 -13.25 38.50
N GLY A 99 -2.33 -12.02 38.84
CA GLY A 99 -1.50 -11.67 39.99
C GLY A 99 -2.33 -11.24 41.20
#